data_AF-A0A0M2DW58-F1
#
_entry.id   AF-A0A0M2DW58-F1
#
_cell.length_a   1.000
_cell.length_b   1.000
_cell.length_c   1.000
_cell.angle_alpha   90.00
_cell.angle_beta   90.00
_cell.angle_gamma   90.00
#
_symmetry.space_group_name_H-M   'P 1'
#
loop_
_entity.id
_entity.type
_entity.pdbx_description
1 polymer ?
#
loop_
_entity_poly.entity_id
_entity_poly.type
_entity_poly.pdbx_seq_one_letter_code
_entity_poly.pdbx_strand_id
1 'polypeptide(L)'
;MPCGDCKACCRAGYFIPVHRQEWSTRAAIPARLLVTPPAHCDDGNYQLISTTRRGHCALLKQGACSIYRERPQTCRDYDCRLFAASGLLSGHGEIDQQIARWRFHYGNEESRRTHAAIRATAGFVINHAGAFPEGRVPQRPADIAVVAIKAHRVFLDAIVQSGAPETIAKSIVQACRAFDTTARLAFRMTPTA
;
A
#
# COMPACT_ATOMS: atom_id res chain seq x y z
N MET A 1 11.88 -6.34 8.59
CA MET A 1 12.66 -6.67 7.38
C MET A 1 12.42 -5.61 6.33
N PRO A 2 13.33 -4.64 6.12
CA PRO A 2 13.29 -3.81 4.93
C PRO A 2 13.31 -4.72 3.68
N CYS A 3 12.82 -4.22 2.54
CA CYS A 3 12.85 -4.94 1.27
C CYS A 3 14.26 -5.41 0.87
N GLY A 4 15.32 -4.94 1.54
CA GLY A 4 16.71 -5.33 1.30
C GLY A 4 17.10 -5.03 -0.13
N ASP A 5 17.68 -6.02 -0.82
CA ASP A 5 18.00 -5.94 -2.24
C ASP A 5 16.81 -6.29 -3.16
N CYS A 6 15.58 -6.35 -2.64
CA CYS A 6 14.41 -6.59 -3.50
C CYS A 6 14.20 -5.42 -4.46
N LYS A 7 14.01 -5.76 -5.74
CA LYS A 7 13.88 -4.82 -6.86
C LYS A 7 12.61 -5.06 -7.68
N ALA A 8 11.65 -5.82 -7.15
CA ALA A 8 10.43 -6.19 -7.86
C ALA A 8 9.63 -4.96 -8.31
N CYS A 9 9.39 -3.98 -7.42
CA CYS A 9 8.68 -2.74 -7.80
C CYS A 9 9.45 -1.88 -8.82
N CYS A 10 10.79 -1.93 -8.83
CA CYS A 10 11.60 -1.22 -9.83
C CYS A 10 11.48 -1.83 -11.22
N ARG A 11 11.20 -3.13 -11.32
CA ARG A 11 11.05 -3.83 -12.60
C ARG A 11 9.58 -3.88 -13.06
N ALA A 12 8.64 -3.82 -12.13
CA ALA A 12 7.19 -3.80 -12.40
C ALA A 12 6.67 -2.55 -13.14
N GLY A 13 7.48 -1.49 -13.27
CA GLY A 13 7.16 -0.37 -14.16
C GLY A 13 6.04 0.55 -13.68
N TYR A 14 5.87 0.69 -12.36
CA TYR A 14 4.89 1.64 -11.81
C TYR A 14 5.11 3.08 -12.28
N PHE A 15 4.03 3.84 -12.36
CA PHE A 15 4.11 5.30 -12.35
C PHE A 15 4.58 5.75 -10.98
N ILE A 16 5.78 6.31 -10.94
CA ILE A 16 6.40 6.81 -9.71
C ILE A 16 6.32 8.33 -9.76
N PRO A 17 5.33 8.94 -9.08
CA PRO A 17 5.27 10.39 -8.95
C PRO A 17 6.42 10.88 -8.06
N VAL A 18 6.92 12.05 -8.40
CA VAL A 18 7.88 12.82 -7.63
C VAL A 18 7.29 14.21 -7.45
N HIS A 19 6.86 14.50 -6.23
CA HIS A 19 6.24 15.77 -5.88
C HIS A 19 7.25 16.91 -5.94
N ARG A 20 6.78 18.13 -6.23
CA ARG A 20 7.64 19.33 -6.31
C ARG A 20 8.41 19.58 -5.03
N GLN A 21 7.82 19.27 -3.87
CA GLN A 21 8.40 19.48 -2.56
C GLN A 21 9.53 18.48 -2.23
N GLU A 22 9.69 17.42 -3.03
CA GLU A 22 10.76 16.43 -2.84
C GLU A 22 12.09 16.92 -3.42
N TRP A 23 12.60 18.04 -2.90
CA TRP A 23 13.75 18.76 -3.46
C TRP A 23 15.00 17.89 -3.65
N SER A 24 15.34 17.09 -2.62
CA SER A 24 16.50 16.18 -2.68
C SER A 24 16.33 15.08 -3.73
N THR A 25 15.14 14.48 -3.80
CA THR A 25 14.79 13.48 -4.82
C THR A 25 14.90 14.06 -6.22
N ARG A 26 14.34 15.25 -6.44
CA ARG A 26 14.34 15.94 -7.73
C ARG A 26 15.76 16.31 -8.18
N ALA A 27 16.60 16.77 -7.26
CA ALA A 27 18.00 17.09 -7.54
C ALA A 27 18.83 15.86 -7.93
N ALA A 28 18.49 14.68 -7.38
CA ALA A 28 19.19 13.42 -7.68
C ALA A 28 18.77 12.78 -9.01
N ILE A 29 17.60 13.13 -9.57
CA ILE A 29 17.08 12.55 -10.80
C ILE A 29 17.54 13.40 -12.02
N PRO A 30 18.20 12.80 -13.03
CA PRO A 30 18.48 13.51 -14.27
C PRO A 30 17.20 14.06 -14.91
N ALA A 31 17.15 15.36 -15.21
CA ALA A 31 15.93 16.03 -15.69
C ALA A 31 15.25 15.33 -16.88
N ARG A 32 16.03 14.76 -17.81
CA ARG A 32 15.52 13.99 -18.95
C ARG A 32 14.71 12.74 -18.58
N LEU A 33 14.82 12.27 -17.34
CA LEU A 33 14.10 11.10 -16.83
C LEU A 33 12.83 11.50 -16.08
N LEU A 34 12.58 12.79 -15.85
CA LEU A 34 11.32 13.31 -15.32
C LEU A 34 10.43 13.72 -16.50
N VAL A 35 9.25 13.12 -16.57
CA VAL A 35 8.27 13.40 -17.63
C VAL A 35 7.01 13.98 -17.02
N THR A 36 6.35 14.86 -17.77
CA THR A 36 5.04 15.38 -17.38
C THR A 36 4.02 14.24 -17.44
N PRO A 37 3.15 14.09 -16.42
CA PRO A 37 2.06 13.13 -16.48
C PRO A 37 1.10 13.44 -17.65
N PRO A 38 0.26 12.48 -18.05
CA PRO A 38 -0.80 12.75 -19.03
C PRO A 38 -1.68 13.93 -18.59
N ALA A 39 -2.12 14.77 -19.55
CA ALA A 39 -2.79 16.04 -19.25
C ALA A 39 -4.03 15.91 -18.35
N HIS A 40 -4.77 14.81 -18.44
CA HIS A 40 -5.96 14.56 -17.61
C HIS A 40 -5.64 14.15 -16.16
N CYS A 41 -4.36 13.88 -15.86
CA CYS A 41 -3.84 13.57 -14.53
C CYS A 41 -2.89 14.65 -14.01
N ASP A 42 -2.59 15.68 -14.81
CA ASP A 42 -1.64 16.73 -14.47
C ASP A 42 -2.32 17.83 -13.66
N ASP A 43 -2.04 17.85 -12.36
CA ASP A 43 -2.43 18.93 -11.45
C ASP A 43 -1.28 19.93 -11.23
N GLY A 44 -0.18 19.78 -11.98
CA GLY A 44 1.03 20.57 -11.86
C GLY A 44 1.89 20.26 -10.65
N ASN A 45 1.50 19.35 -9.74
CA ASN A 45 2.17 19.16 -8.44
C ASN A 45 3.25 18.07 -8.42
N TYR A 46 3.34 17.25 -9.47
CA TYR A 46 4.31 16.17 -9.56
C TYR A 46 4.80 15.95 -11.00
N GLN A 47 5.92 15.26 -11.12
CA GLN A 47 6.39 14.67 -12.38
C GLN A 47 6.52 13.16 -12.22
N LEU A 48 6.53 12.42 -13.32
CA LEU A 48 6.73 10.98 -13.29
C LEU A 48 8.17 10.62 -13.62
N ILE A 49 8.71 9.59 -12.95
CA ILE A 49 9.94 8.96 -13.39
C ILE A 49 9.62 8.12 -14.63
N SER A 50 10.33 8.38 -15.71
CA SER A 50 10.24 7.62 -16.96
C SER A 50 10.58 6.14 -16.78
N THR A 51 10.06 5.32 -17.68
CA THR A 51 10.39 3.90 -17.80
C THR A 51 11.31 3.65 -18.99
N THR A 52 12.08 2.56 -18.91
CA THR A 52 12.85 2.05 -20.04
C THR A 52 11.92 1.40 -21.08
N ARG A 53 12.43 1.10 -22.29
CA ARG A 53 11.67 0.34 -23.30
C ARG A 53 11.18 -1.03 -22.82
N ARG A 54 11.81 -1.61 -21.80
CA ARG A 54 11.40 -2.89 -21.18
C ARG A 54 10.36 -2.70 -20.07
N GLY A 55 9.89 -1.48 -19.83
CA GLY A 55 8.94 -1.17 -18.77
C GLY A 55 9.56 -0.95 -17.39
N HIS A 56 10.84 -1.22 -17.17
CA HIS A 56 11.47 -0.98 -15.86
C HIS A 56 11.64 0.51 -15.55
N CYS A 57 11.74 0.87 -14.27
CA CYS A 57 12.13 2.21 -13.83
C CYS A 57 13.46 2.64 -14.45
N ALA A 58 13.54 3.84 -15.03
CA ALA A 58 14.74 4.33 -15.71
C ALA A 58 15.96 4.51 -14.79
N LEU A 59 15.73 4.61 -13.47
CA LEU A 59 16.76 4.73 -12.43
C LEU A 59 17.27 3.37 -11.94
N LEU A 60 16.74 2.24 -12.43
CA LEU A 60 17.32 0.93 -12.21
C LEU A 60 18.55 0.74 -13.12
N LYS A 61 19.75 1.00 -12.59
CA LYS A 61 21.02 0.88 -13.31
C LYS A 61 21.83 -0.28 -12.75
N GLN A 62 22.35 -1.14 -13.64
CA GLN A 62 23.16 -2.31 -13.24
C GLN A 62 22.52 -3.16 -12.13
N GLY A 63 21.19 -3.24 -12.12
CA GLY A 63 20.46 -3.98 -11.10
C GLY A 63 20.44 -3.32 -9.72
N ALA A 64 20.62 -2.01 -9.59
CA ALA A 64 20.41 -1.25 -8.36
C ALA A 64 19.71 0.10 -8.65
N CYS A 65 19.05 0.67 -7.64
CA CYS A 65 18.48 2.00 -7.76
C CYS A 65 19.61 3.03 -7.66
N SER A 66 19.79 3.85 -8.71
CA SER A 66 20.87 4.85 -8.75
C SER A 66 20.69 6.01 -7.78
N ILE A 67 19.51 6.14 -7.15
CA ILE A 67 19.17 7.20 -6.19
C ILE A 67 18.62 6.60 -4.88
N TYR A 68 19.12 5.45 -4.44
CA TYR A 68 18.47 4.66 -3.39
C TYR A 68 18.21 5.44 -2.08
N ARG A 69 19.13 6.34 -1.71
CA ARG A 69 19.01 7.18 -0.50
C ARG A 69 18.03 8.33 -0.68
N GLU A 70 17.95 8.86 -1.89
CA GLU A 70 17.11 9.99 -2.32
C GLU A 70 15.84 9.50 -3.03
N ARG A 71 15.41 8.26 -2.79
CA ARG A 71 14.22 7.70 -3.43
C ARG A 71 12.99 8.59 -3.18
N PRO A 72 12.07 8.68 -4.16
CA PRO A 72 10.81 9.37 -3.97
C PRO A 72 10.01 8.78 -2.82
N GLN A 73 9.17 9.60 -2.20
CA GLN A 73 8.32 9.21 -1.09
C GLN A 73 7.45 7.99 -1.45
N THR A 74 6.87 7.95 -2.66
CA THR A 74 6.12 6.78 -3.15
C THR A 74 6.93 5.48 -3.13
N CYS A 75 8.23 5.53 -3.45
CA CYS A 75 9.10 4.35 -3.39
C CYS A 75 9.45 3.93 -1.95
N ARG A 76 9.40 4.85 -0.99
CA ARG A 76 9.64 4.58 0.44
C ARG A 76 8.40 4.00 1.11
N ASP A 77 7.24 4.51 0.73
CA ASP A 77 5.94 4.11 1.29
C ASP A 77 5.44 2.79 0.69
N TYR A 78 5.91 2.43 -0.50
CA TYR A 78 5.51 1.19 -1.14
C TYR A 78 6.02 -0.03 -0.35
N ASP A 79 5.07 -0.82 0.17
CA ASP A 79 5.37 -2.05 0.91
C ASP A 79 4.53 -3.22 0.40
N CYS A 80 5.10 -4.04 -0.49
CA CYS A 80 4.42 -5.23 -1.00
C CYS A 80 4.11 -6.29 0.08
N ARG A 81 4.72 -6.22 1.27
CA ARG A 81 4.39 -7.14 2.38
C ARG A 81 2.96 -6.94 2.87
N LEU A 82 2.38 -5.77 2.63
CA LEU A 82 0.98 -5.48 2.90
C LEU A 82 0.07 -6.48 2.19
N PHE A 83 0.34 -6.80 0.92
CA PHE A 83 -0.42 -7.80 0.16
C PHE A 83 -0.25 -9.21 0.75
N ALA A 84 0.98 -9.58 1.11
CA ALA A 84 1.24 -10.88 1.73
C ALA A 84 0.49 -11.03 3.07
N ALA A 85 0.45 -9.96 3.87
CA ALA A 85 -0.24 -9.93 5.16
C ALA A 85 -1.78 -9.98 5.02
N SER A 86 -2.33 -9.40 3.95
CA SER A 86 -3.77 -9.48 3.67
C SER A 86 -4.18 -10.73 2.88
N GLY A 87 -3.22 -11.53 2.42
CA GLY A 87 -3.48 -12.69 1.57
C GLY A 87 -3.89 -12.32 0.15
N LEU A 88 -3.49 -11.14 -0.32
CA LEU A 88 -3.80 -10.61 -1.65
C LEU A 88 -2.60 -10.69 -2.59
N LEU A 89 -2.89 -10.59 -3.88
CA LEU A 89 -1.89 -10.29 -4.91
C LEU A 89 -2.01 -8.82 -5.32
N SER A 90 -0.91 -8.28 -5.84
CA SER A 90 -0.85 -6.92 -6.37
C SER A 90 -1.43 -6.80 -7.78
N GLY A 91 -1.48 -7.91 -8.53
CA GLY A 91 -1.84 -7.91 -9.95
C GLY A 91 -0.65 -7.66 -10.88
N HIS A 92 0.58 -7.62 -10.36
CA HIS A 92 1.81 -7.41 -11.11
C HIS A 92 2.74 -8.61 -10.92
N GLY A 93 3.00 -9.36 -12.00
CA GLY A 93 3.66 -10.67 -11.93
C GLY A 93 4.97 -10.72 -11.14
N GLU A 94 5.91 -9.78 -11.36
CA GLU A 94 7.18 -9.77 -10.61
C GLU A 94 7.00 -9.45 -9.12
N ILE A 95 5.99 -8.67 -8.78
CA ILE A 95 5.66 -8.34 -7.39
C ILE A 95 4.93 -9.50 -6.75
N ASP A 96 4.02 -10.15 -7.46
CA ASP A 96 3.28 -11.32 -6.98
C ASP A 96 4.23 -12.50 -6.72
N GLN A 97 5.26 -12.68 -7.55
CA GLN A 97 6.36 -13.59 -7.26
C GLN A 97 7.08 -13.25 -5.95
N GLN A 98 7.34 -11.96 -5.69
CA GLN A 98 7.96 -11.55 -4.44
C GLN A 98 7.00 -11.72 -3.24
N ILE A 99 5.72 -11.41 -3.40
CA ILE A 99 4.67 -11.59 -2.40
C ILE A 99 4.63 -13.06 -1.95
N ALA A 100 4.66 -13.98 -2.91
CA ALA A 100 4.64 -15.42 -2.66
C ALA A 100 5.86 -15.95 -1.87
N ARG A 101 6.95 -15.17 -1.76
CA ARG A 101 8.16 -15.53 -1.00
C ARG A 101 8.12 -15.06 0.45
N TRP A 102 7.27 -14.10 0.79
CA TRP A 102 7.15 -13.64 2.17
C TRP A 102 6.59 -14.74 3.08
N ARG A 103 7.21 -14.90 4.24
CA ARG A 103 6.80 -15.85 5.29
C ARG A 103 6.74 -15.11 6.62
N PHE A 104 5.64 -15.28 7.33
CA PHE A 104 5.42 -14.65 8.63
C PHE A 104 5.76 -15.63 9.75
N HIS A 105 6.58 -15.18 10.68
CA HIS A 105 6.81 -15.84 11.96
C HIS A 105 6.17 -14.98 13.04
N TYR A 106 5.52 -15.59 14.02
CA TYR A 106 4.79 -14.89 15.07
C TYR A 106 5.54 -15.05 16.39
N GLY A 107 5.79 -13.95 17.08
CA GLY A 107 6.41 -13.99 18.41
C GLY A 107 5.46 -14.52 19.50
N ASN A 108 4.15 -14.47 19.26
CA ASN A 108 3.13 -14.94 20.19
C ASN A 108 1.81 -15.26 19.46
N GLU A 109 0.88 -15.84 20.21
CA GLU A 109 -0.45 -16.21 19.74
C GLU A 109 -1.29 -15.01 19.30
N GLU A 110 -1.20 -13.90 20.02
CA GLU A 110 -1.93 -12.67 19.71
C GLU A 110 -1.55 -12.14 18.32
N SER A 111 -0.27 -12.14 17.98
CA SER A 111 0.23 -11.74 16.66
C SER A 111 -0.30 -12.65 15.55
N ARG A 112 -0.42 -13.97 15.82
CA ARG A 112 -1.00 -14.92 14.89
C ARG A 112 -2.49 -14.65 14.67
N ARG A 113 -3.26 -14.39 15.73
CA ARG A 113 -4.68 -14.04 15.66
C ARG A 113 -4.90 -12.71 14.93
N THR A 114 -4.08 -11.71 15.21
CA THR A 114 -4.11 -10.43 14.51
C THR A 114 -3.91 -10.60 13.00
N HIS A 115 -2.91 -11.38 12.57
CA HIS A 115 -2.72 -11.65 11.14
C HIS A 115 -3.89 -12.45 10.52
N ALA A 116 -4.44 -13.43 11.24
CA ALA A 116 -5.64 -14.14 10.80
C ALA A 116 -6.84 -13.18 10.61
N ALA A 117 -7.02 -12.23 11.54
CA ALA A 117 -8.08 -11.23 11.47
C ALA A 117 -7.89 -10.24 10.31
N ILE A 118 -6.65 -9.86 9.97
CA ILE A 118 -6.34 -9.05 8.77
C ILE A 118 -6.81 -9.81 7.52
N ARG A 119 -6.44 -11.09 7.38
CA ARG A 119 -6.85 -11.91 6.22
C ARG A 119 -8.37 -12.09 6.15
N ALA A 120 -9.02 -12.34 7.30
CA ALA A 120 -10.48 -12.46 7.37
C ALA A 120 -11.18 -11.15 6.95
N THR A 121 -10.65 -10.01 7.37
CA THR A 121 -11.18 -8.70 6.98
C THR A 121 -11.04 -8.46 5.47
N ALA A 122 -9.87 -8.76 4.88
CA ALA A 122 -9.68 -8.66 3.44
C ALA A 122 -10.66 -9.56 2.67
N GLY A 123 -10.81 -10.83 3.10
CA GLY A 123 -11.75 -11.77 2.51
C GLY A 123 -13.20 -11.30 2.62
N PHE A 124 -13.59 -10.70 3.74
CA PHE A 124 -14.92 -10.13 3.92
C PHE A 124 -15.20 -9.00 2.93
N VAL A 125 -14.27 -8.05 2.80
CA VAL A 125 -14.37 -6.91 1.87
C VAL A 125 -14.58 -7.38 0.43
N ILE A 126 -13.88 -8.44 0.02
CA ILE A 126 -14.01 -9.04 -1.32
C ILE A 126 -15.36 -9.74 -1.50
N ASN A 127 -15.73 -10.60 -0.54
CA ASN A 127 -16.87 -11.51 -0.70
C ASN A 127 -18.22 -10.85 -0.40
N HIS A 128 -18.23 -9.72 0.32
CA HIS A 128 -19.45 -9.05 0.77
C HIS A 128 -19.50 -7.59 0.32
N ALA A 129 -19.01 -7.30 -0.88
CA ALA A 129 -19.02 -5.95 -1.45
C ALA A 129 -20.41 -5.27 -1.39
N GLY A 130 -21.48 -6.03 -1.64
CA GLY A 130 -22.86 -5.56 -1.59
C GLY A 130 -23.40 -5.20 -0.19
N ALA A 131 -22.74 -5.65 0.89
CA ALA A 131 -23.14 -5.34 2.26
C ALA A 131 -22.65 -3.95 2.72
N PHE A 132 -21.74 -3.33 1.96
CA PHE A 132 -21.25 -2.00 2.27
C PHE A 132 -22.29 -0.92 1.90
N PRO A 133 -22.41 0.16 2.69
CA PRO A 133 -23.35 1.24 2.40
C PRO A 133 -23.19 1.77 0.98
N GLU A 134 -24.30 1.87 0.25
CA GLU A 134 -24.34 2.31 -1.16
C GLU A 134 -23.50 1.44 -2.12
N GLY A 135 -23.12 0.22 -1.72
CA GLY A 135 -22.22 -0.65 -2.48
C GLY A 135 -20.80 -0.09 -2.63
N ARG A 136 -20.44 0.95 -1.87
CA ARG A 136 -19.14 1.62 -2.00
C ARG A 136 -18.08 0.90 -1.16
N VAL A 137 -17.24 0.16 -1.84
CA VAL A 137 -16.16 -0.64 -1.24
C VAL A 137 -14.92 -0.60 -2.15
N PRO A 138 -13.69 -0.56 -1.59
CA PRO A 138 -12.48 -0.55 -2.40
C PRO A 138 -12.38 -1.79 -3.29
N GLN A 139 -12.00 -1.57 -4.56
CA GLN A 139 -11.83 -2.62 -5.56
C GLN A 139 -10.35 -2.96 -5.81
N ARG A 140 -9.44 -2.00 -5.55
CA ARG A 140 -8.01 -2.21 -5.80
C ARG A 140 -7.39 -2.99 -4.64
N PRO A 141 -6.53 -4.00 -4.89
CA PRO A 141 -5.92 -4.80 -3.84
C PRO A 141 -5.21 -4.00 -2.75
N ALA A 142 -4.55 -2.89 -3.12
CA ALA A 142 -3.86 -2.03 -2.17
C ALA A 142 -4.84 -1.37 -1.19
N ASP A 143 -5.97 -0.87 -1.70
CA ASP A 143 -7.00 -0.23 -0.88
C ASP A 143 -7.69 -1.25 0.03
N ILE A 144 -7.96 -2.45 -0.47
CA ILE A 144 -8.51 -3.56 0.32
C ILE A 144 -7.54 -3.94 1.46
N ALA A 145 -6.24 -4.04 1.18
CA ALA A 145 -5.25 -4.36 2.19
C ALA A 145 -5.13 -3.26 3.26
N VAL A 146 -5.23 -1.98 2.87
CA VAL A 146 -5.30 -0.87 3.82
C VAL A 146 -6.53 -0.97 4.71
N VAL A 147 -7.72 -1.24 4.15
CA VAL A 147 -8.94 -1.47 4.95
C VAL A 147 -8.76 -2.65 5.90
N ALA A 148 -8.18 -3.74 5.44
CA ALA A 148 -7.91 -4.91 6.26
C ALA A 148 -7.04 -4.58 7.48
N ILE A 149 -5.97 -3.81 7.31
CA ILE A 149 -5.15 -3.34 8.43
C ILE A 149 -5.93 -2.42 9.36
N LYS A 150 -6.65 -1.44 8.82
CA LYS A 150 -7.37 -0.46 9.64
C LYS A 150 -8.48 -1.09 10.49
N ALA A 151 -9.14 -2.13 9.97
CA ALA A 151 -10.35 -2.69 10.55
C ALA A 151 -10.20 -4.11 11.12
N HIS A 152 -9.01 -4.74 11.09
CA HIS A 152 -8.83 -6.14 11.52
C HIS A 152 -9.38 -6.45 12.92
N ARG A 153 -9.39 -5.48 13.83
CA ARG A 153 -9.90 -5.67 15.20
C ARG A 153 -11.38 -6.08 15.23
N VAL A 154 -12.16 -5.72 14.21
CA VAL A 154 -13.54 -6.19 14.03
C VAL A 154 -13.60 -7.72 14.00
N PHE A 155 -12.60 -8.35 13.38
CA PHE A 155 -12.45 -9.80 13.28
C PHE A 155 -11.64 -10.40 14.44
N LEU A 156 -11.41 -9.67 15.53
CA LEU A 156 -10.97 -10.26 16.80
C LEU A 156 -12.14 -10.50 17.76
N ASP A 157 -13.30 -9.90 17.47
CA ASP A 157 -14.52 -10.05 18.26
C ASP A 157 -15.43 -11.14 17.67
N ALA A 158 -15.59 -12.24 18.40
CA ALA A 158 -16.40 -13.38 17.98
C ALA A 158 -17.90 -13.03 17.83
N ILE A 159 -18.40 -12.06 18.60
CA ILE A 159 -19.80 -11.63 18.53
C ILE A 159 -20.03 -10.94 17.18
N VAL A 160 -19.13 -10.03 16.81
CA VAL A 160 -19.24 -9.30 15.54
C VAL A 160 -19.12 -10.25 14.34
N GLN A 161 -18.23 -11.24 14.40
CA GLN A 161 -18.09 -12.23 13.32
C GLN A 161 -19.36 -13.05 13.06
N SER A 162 -20.21 -13.25 14.08
CA SER A 162 -21.48 -13.98 13.95
C SER A 162 -22.65 -13.11 13.45
N GLY A 163 -22.42 -11.81 13.28
CA GLY A 163 -23.44 -10.85 12.85
C GLY A 163 -23.77 -10.93 11.37
N ALA A 164 -24.87 -10.28 10.99
CA ALA A 164 -25.22 -10.10 9.58
C ALA A 164 -24.12 -9.31 8.82
N PRO A 165 -23.87 -9.60 7.52
CA PRO A 165 -22.84 -8.92 6.74
C PRO A 165 -22.94 -7.40 6.77
N GLU A 166 -24.14 -6.83 6.76
CA GLU A 166 -24.37 -5.38 6.80
C GLU A 166 -23.89 -4.77 8.12
N THR A 167 -24.04 -5.50 9.23
CA THR A 167 -23.55 -5.08 10.54
C THR A 167 -22.02 -5.10 10.57
N ILE A 168 -21.40 -6.16 10.06
CA ILE A 168 -19.94 -6.28 9.96
C ILE A 168 -19.38 -5.16 9.07
N ALA A 169 -20.00 -4.90 7.91
CA ALA A 169 -19.59 -3.85 6.99
C ALA A 169 -19.66 -2.46 7.66
N LYS A 170 -20.71 -2.17 8.43
CA LYS A 170 -20.82 -0.92 9.22
C LYS A 170 -19.69 -0.82 10.26
N SER A 171 -19.39 -1.91 10.98
CA SER A 171 -18.28 -1.95 11.95
C SER A 171 -16.92 -1.72 11.29
N ILE A 172 -16.67 -2.27 10.10
CA ILE A 172 -15.45 -2.01 9.31
C ILE A 172 -15.34 -0.52 8.98
N VAL A 173 -16.41 0.10 8.48
CA VAL A 173 -16.42 1.54 8.14
C VAL A 173 -16.14 2.39 9.38
N GLN A 174 -16.75 2.07 10.52
CA GLN A 174 -16.52 2.76 11.79
C GLN A 174 -15.06 2.61 12.25
N ALA A 175 -14.50 1.40 12.19
CA ALA A 175 -13.12 1.13 12.56
C ALA A 175 -12.12 1.89 11.69
N CYS A 176 -12.35 1.96 10.37
CA CYS A 176 -11.53 2.76 9.45
C CYS A 176 -11.57 4.25 9.80
N ARG A 177 -12.75 4.81 10.08
CA ARG A 177 -12.90 6.23 10.48
C ARG A 177 -12.20 6.52 11.80
N ALA A 178 -12.32 5.62 12.77
CA ALA A 178 -11.63 5.73 14.06
C ALA A 178 -10.11 5.72 13.88
N PHE A 179 -9.58 4.76 13.12
CA PHE A 179 -8.16 4.68 12.80
C PHE A 179 -7.64 5.98 12.16
N ASP A 180 -8.34 6.50 11.16
CA ASP A 180 -7.93 7.72 10.45
C ASP A 180 -7.98 8.96 11.34
N THR A 181 -8.91 9.01 12.29
CA THR A 181 -9.00 10.10 13.27
C THR A 181 -7.81 10.05 14.24
N THR A 182 -7.49 8.87 14.77
CA THR A 182 -6.34 8.68 15.66
C THR A 182 -5.02 8.97 14.93
N ALA A 183 -4.86 8.52 13.69
CA ALA A 183 -3.66 8.77 12.90
C ALA A 183 -3.46 10.27 12.62
N ARG A 184 -4.54 11.01 12.31
CA ARG A 184 -4.49 12.47 12.13
C ARG A 184 -4.11 13.21 13.41
N LEU A 185 -4.66 12.79 14.56
CA LEU A 185 -4.30 13.36 15.86
C LEU A 185 -2.82 13.11 16.19
N ALA A 186 -2.35 11.89 15.99
CA ALA A 186 -0.94 11.54 16.20
C ALA A 186 -0.01 12.36 15.30
N PHE A 187 -0.34 12.52 14.01
CA PHE A 187 0.46 13.32 13.07
C PHE A 187 0.56 14.80 13.50
N ARG A 188 -0.54 15.40 13.99
CA ARG A 188 -0.56 16.78 14.49
C ARG A 188 0.22 17.00 15.78
N MET A 189 0.45 15.94 16.56
CA MET A 189 1.18 16.01 17.83
C MET A 189 2.69 15.75 17.70
N THR A 190 3.15 15.28 16.54
CA THR A 190 4.58 15.16 16.24
C THR A 190 5.18 16.55 16.00
N PRO A 191 6.17 17.01 16.80
CA PRO A 191 6.84 18.28 16.54
C PRO A 191 7.54 18.19 15.18
N THR A 192 7.37 19.21 14.34
CA THR A 192 8.20 19.44 13.15
C THR A 192 9.65 19.58 13.61
N ALA A 193 10.44 18.53 13.36
CA ALA A 193 11.89 18.55 13.50
C ALA A 193 12.54 19.26 12.32
#